data_AF-A0AAV6VEY5-F1
#
_entry.id   AF-A0AAV6VEY5-F1
#
_cell.length_a   1.000
_cell.length_b   1.000
_cell.length_c   1.000
_cell.angle_alpha   90.00
_cell.angle_beta   90.00
_cell.angle_gamma   90.00
#
_symmetry.space_group_name_H-M   'P 1'
#
loop_
_entity.id
_entity.type
_entity.pdbx_description
1 polymer ?
#
loop_
_entity_poly.entity_id
_entity_poly.type
_entity_poly.pdbx_seq_one_letter_code
_entity_poly.pdbx_strand_id
1 'polypeptide(L)'
;MMRKKAMLSIDSRYTTMIENAFYYCNPPDVAPTVRVERPPMHEYIRKLLFQDLTKSNSDKNADKYSSSARVLRQMRKLNWDDPEIAAYITKCLTAVWNVKYYNIRCVANLLAGLVAYQENIGSQVVDGVLEDIRLGMEINHPKYNQRRVSMVRYLGELYNYRMVESAVIFRVLYSFITFGVSYDGSYSELDPPEHLFRIRLVCILLDTCGQYFNSGSSKRKLDCFLVFFQRYYWYKRSHEMYTEEFPFPVTVKFMVADLMATLRPKLKLCESSEDSIKGVEDLIKELKPKLVEICPNLLTEEDDAQAPQTPTSPISKEDNLCPIEEVDEELDDDHSEASFQDGDTDGFSGSQSQPLEDDLRPSMSQSDDADNDPICEAGDGDAPNVKAQQMQCAEDEDFMTAFDRMLSDSILHRNQETVKPQVDIVIPMNIKGSTVKKTASVFELKEPEQQPKCTINFVLMTRRGNKQQFKNLAVPVTSELAQNLKDREEAERMEKQHVKLLTLNINERQEEEDYQEMLASQQRPSVMNLNRDRRQKYHHPKGAPDVDLIFGSK
;
A
#
# COMPACT_ATOMS: atom_id res chain seq x y z
N MET A 1 -10.16 9.00 -28.24
CA MET A 1 -9.11 8.69 -27.25
C MET A 1 -9.38 7.33 -26.60
N MET A 2 -10.43 7.19 -25.79
CA MET A 2 -10.77 5.92 -25.11
C MET A 2 -11.07 4.74 -26.06
N ARG A 3 -11.69 5.00 -27.23
CA ARG A 3 -11.90 3.96 -28.25
C ARG A 3 -10.59 3.42 -28.85
N LYS A 4 -9.53 4.24 -28.95
CA LYS A 4 -8.19 3.80 -29.38
C LYS A 4 -7.50 2.99 -28.30
N LYS A 5 -7.63 3.38 -27.02
CA LYS A 5 -7.19 2.56 -25.86
C LYS A 5 -7.83 1.18 -25.87
N ALA A 6 -9.14 1.08 -26.13
CA ALA A 6 -9.87 -0.18 -26.07
C ALA A 6 -9.61 -1.13 -27.25
N MET A 7 -9.23 -0.60 -28.43
CA MET A 7 -9.05 -1.38 -29.65
C MET A 7 -7.60 -1.73 -29.98
N LEU A 8 -6.63 -1.06 -29.36
CA LEU A 8 -5.20 -1.29 -29.62
C LEU A 8 -4.54 -1.75 -28.32
N SER A 9 -3.72 -2.80 -28.38
CA SER A 9 -2.84 -3.19 -27.27
C SER A 9 -1.68 -2.19 -27.18
N ILE A 10 -1.92 -1.10 -26.47
CA ILE A 10 -0.97 -0.01 -26.27
C ILE A 10 -0.28 -0.22 -24.91
N ASP A 11 1.00 0.14 -24.81
CA ASP A 11 1.76 0.12 -23.57
C ASP A 11 1.09 0.92 -22.43
N SER A 12 1.31 0.50 -21.18
CA SER A 12 0.69 1.04 -19.96
C SER A 12 0.87 2.55 -19.86
N ARG A 13 2.07 3.05 -20.15
CA ARG A 13 2.40 4.48 -20.08
C ARG A 13 1.53 5.33 -21.02
N TYR A 14 1.37 4.91 -22.28
CA TYR A 14 0.52 5.61 -23.24
C TYR A 14 -0.96 5.43 -22.93
N THR A 15 -1.34 4.32 -22.31
CA THR A 15 -2.69 4.13 -21.78
C THR A 15 -3.00 5.18 -20.72
N THR A 16 -2.12 5.36 -19.74
CA THR A 16 -2.23 6.39 -18.69
C THR A 16 -2.22 7.80 -19.28
N MET A 17 -1.39 8.07 -20.28
CA MET A 17 -1.35 9.38 -20.96
C MET A 17 -2.65 9.69 -21.71
N ILE A 18 -3.26 8.70 -22.37
CA ILE A 18 -4.55 8.82 -23.03
C ILE A 18 -5.67 9.07 -22.01
N GLU A 19 -5.63 8.39 -20.87
CA GLU A 19 -6.60 8.60 -19.78
C GLU A 19 -6.44 9.97 -19.13
N ASN A 20 -5.21 10.37 -18.80
CA ASN A 20 -4.92 11.69 -18.25
C ASN A 20 -5.34 12.82 -19.20
N ALA A 21 -5.13 12.66 -20.51
CA ALA A 21 -5.60 13.62 -21.50
C ALA A 21 -7.13 13.60 -21.67
N PHE A 22 -7.75 12.42 -21.61
CA PHE A 22 -9.21 12.28 -21.68
C PHE A 22 -9.88 12.93 -20.47
N TYR A 23 -9.42 12.64 -19.25
CA TYR A 23 -9.97 13.22 -18.01
C TYR A 23 -9.57 14.68 -17.79
N TYR A 24 -8.54 15.18 -18.48
CA TYR A 24 -8.26 16.63 -18.48
C TYR A 24 -9.28 17.41 -19.32
N CYS A 25 -9.71 16.84 -20.45
CA CYS A 25 -10.70 17.46 -21.32
C CYS A 25 -12.15 17.17 -20.91
N ASN A 26 -12.39 16.01 -20.27
CA ASN A 26 -13.67 15.58 -19.76
C ASN A 26 -13.46 15.01 -18.35
N PRO A 27 -13.27 15.89 -17.35
CA PRO A 27 -13.15 15.43 -15.97
C PRO A 27 -14.39 14.59 -15.64
N PRO A 28 -14.23 13.45 -14.94
CA PRO A 28 -15.38 12.69 -14.50
C PRO A 28 -16.27 13.62 -13.66
N ASP A 29 -17.58 13.38 -13.66
CA ASP A 29 -18.50 14.07 -12.77
C ASP A 29 -18.14 13.69 -11.33
N VAL A 30 -17.21 14.43 -10.74
CA VAL A 30 -16.88 14.29 -9.33
C VAL A 30 -18.06 14.89 -8.60
N ALA A 31 -18.78 14.04 -7.85
CA ALA A 31 -19.81 14.53 -6.94
C ALA A 31 -19.20 15.67 -6.10
N PRO A 32 -19.85 16.84 -6.02
CA PRO A 32 -19.28 17.98 -5.31
C PRO A 32 -18.97 17.54 -3.87
N THR A 33 -17.68 17.48 -3.54
CA THR A 33 -17.26 17.16 -2.18
C THR A 33 -17.77 18.29 -1.29
N VAL A 34 -18.74 17.98 -0.44
CA VAL A 34 -19.28 18.93 0.53
C VAL A 34 -18.14 19.27 1.48
N ARG A 35 -17.58 20.47 1.36
CA ARG A 35 -16.63 20.97 2.35
C ARG A 35 -17.43 21.24 3.62
N VAL A 36 -17.15 20.49 4.67
CA VAL A 36 -17.69 20.76 6.00
C VAL A 36 -17.27 22.17 6.39
N GLU A 37 -18.22 23.07 6.56
CA GLU A 37 -17.95 24.41 7.09
C GLU A 37 -17.51 24.28 8.54
N ARG A 38 -16.30 24.76 8.86
CA ARG A 38 -15.71 24.64 10.19
C ARG A 38 -15.55 26.01 10.82
N PRO A 39 -15.72 26.12 12.16
CA PRO A 39 -15.39 27.35 12.86
C PRO A 39 -13.93 27.76 12.67
N PRO A 40 -13.60 29.07 12.62
CA PRO A 40 -12.22 29.54 12.44
C PRO A 40 -11.23 28.99 13.47
N MET A 41 -11.68 28.77 14.70
CA MET A 41 -10.86 28.17 15.76
C MET A 41 -10.48 26.72 15.44
N HIS A 42 -11.41 25.93 14.88
CA HIS A 42 -11.16 24.56 14.49
C HIS A 42 -10.18 24.46 13.32
N GLU A 43 -10.27 25.39 12.36
CA GLU A 43 -9.31 25.49 11.26
C GLU A 43 -7.92 25.89 11.75
N TYR A 44 -7.85 26.84 12.69
CA TYR A 44 -6.59 27.26 13.28
C TYR A 44 -5.88 26.12 14.00
N ILE A 45 -6.60 25.33 14.82
CA ILE A 45 -6.04 24.15 15.51
C ILE A 45 -5.52 23.11 14.51
N ARG A 46 -6.30 22.80 13.46
CA ARG A 46 -5.86 21.86 12.42
C ARG A 46 -4.64 22.37 11.66
N LYS A 47 -4.59 23.66 11.34
CA LYS A 47 -3.42 24.25 10.69
C LYS A 47 -2.17 24.10 11.58
N LEU A 48 -2.29 24.38 12.87
CA LEU A 48 -1.18 24.23 13.82
C LEU A 48 -0.67 22.77 13.87
N LEU A 49 -1.57 21.80 13.99
CA LEU A 49 -1.21 20.39 14.20
C LEU A 49 -0.84 19.65 12.91
N PHE A 50 -1.55 19.90 11.80
CA PHE A 50 -1.43 19.09 10.58
C PHE A 50 -0.58 19.74 9.49
N GLN A 51 -0.36 21.07 9.54
CA GLN A 51 0.43 21.79 8.55
C GLN A 51 1.71 22.39 9.14
N ASP A 52 1.60 23.13 10.24
CA ASP A 52 2.72 23.89 10.80
C ASP A 52 3.68 23.04 11.65
N LEU A 53 3.20 21.91 12.19
CA LEU A 53 4.00 20.97 12.98
C LEU A 53 4.90 20.12 12.07
N THR A 54 6.11 20.61 11.82
CA THR A 54 7.12 19.97 10.97
C THR A 54 8.47 19.87 11.68
N LYS A 55 9.23 18.80 11.43
CA LYS A 55 10.65 18.76 11.81
C LYS A 55 11.45 19.59 10.80
N SER A 56 11.84 20.81 11.14
CA SER A 56 12.71 21.60 10.27
C SER A 56 14.13 21.04 10.30
N ASN A 57 14.59 20.40 9.22
CA ASN A 57 15.97 19.91 9.09
C ASN A 57 17.01 21.06 9.03
N SER A 58 16.59 22.34 8.99
CA SER A 58 17.50 23.50 8.97
C SER A 58 17.79 24.09 10.35
N ASP A 59 17.13 23.65 11.42
CA ASP A 59 17.27 24.23 12.77
C ASP A 59 18.46 23.63 13.53
N LYS A 60 19.66 23.72 12.94
CA LYS A 60 20.92 23.55 13.71
C LYS A 60 21.24 24.78 14.57
N ASN A 61 20.48 25.86 14.43
CA ASN A 61 20.61 27.08 15.23
C ASN A 61 19.29 27.43 15.93
N ALA A 62 19.31 27.32 17.26
CA ALA A 62 18.37 27.83 18.27
C ALA A 62 17.07 27.04 18.54
N ASP A 63 17.18 26.16 19.54
CA ASP A 63 16.10 25.51 20.32
C ASP A 63 14.94 26.43 20.78
N LYS A 64 15.09 27.76 20.68
CA LYS A 64 14.09 28.74 21.09
C LYS A 64 13.01 29.00 20.02
N TYR A 65 13.31 28.74 18.74
CA TYR A 65 12.45 29.09 17.59
C TYR A 65 12.00 27.91 16.73
N SER A 66 12.26 26.67 17.15
CA SER A 66 11.75 25.49 16.45
C SER A 66 10.24 25.60 16.21
N SER A 67 9.80 25.22 15.01
CA SER A 67 8.38 25.09 14.63
C SER A 67 7.55 24.42 15.73
N SER A 68 8.09 23.37 16.35
CA SER A 68 7.50 22.64 17.48
C SER A 68 7.31 23.52 18.73
N ALA A 69 8.33 24.28 19.14
CA ALA A 69 8.25 25.22 20.26
C ALA A 69 7.28 26.38 19.99
N ARG A 70 7.23 26.86 18.74
CA ARG A 70 6.26 27.88 18.31
C ARG A 70 4.83 27.36 18.35
N VAL A 71 4.59 26.12 17.90
CA VAL A 71 3.28 25.47 17.97
C VAL A 71 2.89 25.23 19.43
N LEU A 72 3.80 24.69 20.27
CA LEU A 72 3.54 24.50 21.70
C LEU A 72 3.15 25.81 22.41
N ARG A 73 3.87 26.91 22.12
CA ARG A 73 3.51 28.24 22.68
C ARG A 73 2.14 28.73 22.23
N GLN A 74 1.71 28.42 21.00
CA GLN A 74 0.38 28.78 20.50
C GLN A 74 -0.69 27.87 21.12
N MET A 75 -0.46 26.57 21.20
CA MET A 75 -1.35 25.60 21.86
C MET A 75 -1.61 25.97 23.32
N ARG A 76 -0.59 26.39 24.06
CA ARG A 76 -0.73 26.86 25.46
C ARG A 76 -1.57 28.13 25.62
N LYS A 77 -1.72 28.94 24.57
CA LYS A 77 -2.49 30.19 24.59
C LYS A 77 -3.95 30.01 24.16
N LEU A 78 -4.32 28.81 23.71
CA LEU A 78 -5.71 28.50 23.41
C LEU A 78 -6.55 28.53 24.70
N ASN A 79 -7.84 28.81 24.54
CA ASN A 79 -8.77 28.85 25.67
C ASN A 79 -9.10 27.42 26.13
N TRP A 80 -8.34 26.90 27.08
CA TRP A 80 -8.52 25.56 27.64
C TRP A 80 -9.69 25.45 28.63
N ASP A 81 -10.20 26.58 29.12
CA ASP A 81 -11.37 26.64 30.00
C ASP A 81 -12.67 26.36 29.22
N ASP A 82 -12.63 26.51 27.90
CA ASP A 82 -13.75 26.17 27.00
C ASP A 82 -13.72 24.66 26.69
N PRO A 83 -14.72 23.89 27.17
CA PRO A 83 -14.74 22.45 26.99
C PRO A 83 -14.87 22.03 25.52
N GLU A 84 -15.49 22.83 24.66
CA GLU A 84 -15.63 22.51 23.24
C GLU A 84 -14.27 22.59 22.53
N ILE A 85 -13.50 23.64 22.82
CA ILE A 85 -12.16 23.83 22.27
C ILE A 85 -11.21 22.74 22.80
N ALA A 86 -11.22 22.47 24.10
CA ALA A 86 -10.39 21.44 24.70
C ALA A 86 -10.70 20.04 24.13
N ALA A 87 -11.99 19.69 23.97
CA ALA A 87 -12.40 18.43 23.36
C ALA A 87 -11.97 18.34 21.89
N TYR A 88 -12.09 19.43 21.12
CA TYR A 88 -11.69 19.45 19.72
C TYR A 88 -10.16 19.33 19.55
N ILE A 89 -9.37 19.97 20.41
CA ILE A 89 -7.92 19.79 20.42
C ILE A 89 -7.56 18.33 20.72
N THR A 90 -8.19 17.75 21.74
CA THR A 90 -7.98 16.34 22.11
C THR A 90 -8.33 15.42 20.94
N LYS A 91 -9.49 15.62 20.29
CA LYS A 91 -9.89 14.90 19.06
C LYS A 91 -8.82 15.02 17.98
N CYS A 92 -8.25 16.20 17.75
CA CYS A 92 -7.21 16.41 16.73
C CYS A 92 -5.86 15.76 17.10
N LEU A 93 -5.48 15.74 18.38
CA LEU A 93 -4.26 15.09 18.86
C LEU A 93 -4.36 13.56 18.79
N THR A 94 -5.54 13.00 19.09
CA THR A 94 -5.82 11.57 18.89
C THR A 94 -5.85 11.21 17.41
N ALA A 95 -6.36 12.10 16.55
CA ALA A 95 -6.52 11.87 15.11
C ALA A 95 -5.22 12.02 14.29
N VAL A 96 -4.19 11.27 14.69
CA VAL A 96 -2.82 11.39 14.17
C VAL A 96 -2.67 10.97 12.70
N TRP A 97 -3.63 10.20 12.15
CA TRP A 97 -3.63 9.81 10.73
C TRP A 97 -3.78 11.00 9.77
N ASN A 98 -4.20 12.17 10.28
CA ASN A 98 -4.21 13.42 9.51
C ASN A 98 -2.82 14.08 9.40
N VAL A 99 -1.85 13.60 10.18
CA VAL A 99 -0.47 14.09 10.20
C VAL A 99 0.38 13.24 9.27
N LYS A 100 1.37 13.85 8.61
CA LYS A 100 2.34 13.12 7.80
C LYS A 100 3.10 12.10 8.67
N TYR A 101 3.29 10.89 8.16
CA TYR A 101 3.86 9.77 8.93
C TYR A 101 5.16 10.11 9.68
N TYR A 102 6.10 10.83 9.04
CA TYR A 102 7.37 11.21 9.66
C TYR A 102 7.25 12.32 10.72
N ASN A 103 6.14 13.04 10.77
CA ASN A 103 5.85 14.09 11.75
C ASN A 103 5.08 13.57 12.98
N ILE A 104 4.64 12.30 13.00
CA ILE A 104 3.94 11.69 14.15
C ILE A 104 4.73 11.87 15.45
N ARG A 105 6.06 11.70 15.38
CA ARG A 105 7.00 11.95 16.48
C ARG A 105 6.88 13.36 17.07
N CYS A 106 6.62 14.36 16.22
CA CYS A 106 6.47 15.74 16.67
C CYS A 106 5.17 15.95 17.46
N VAL A 107 4.11 15.19 17.16
CA VAL A 107 2.84 15.23 17.91
C VAL A 107 3.04 14.65 19.30
N ALA A 108 3.77 13.53 19.42
CA ALA A 108 4.10 12.94 20.73
C ALA A 108 4.93 13.90 21.60
N ASN A 109 5.94 14.54 21.00
CA ASN A 109 6.74 15.58 21.67
C ASN A 109 5.87 16.77 22.12
N LEU A 110 4.96 17.23 21.26
CA LEU A 110 4.05 18.32 21.58
C LEU A 110 3.14 17.96 22.76
N LEU A 111 2.60 16.73 22.77
CA LEU A 111 1.75 16.24 23.86
C LEU A 111 2.53 16.20 25.18
N ALA A 112 3.74 15.65 25.18
CA ALA A 112 4.59 15.62 26.38
C ALA A 112 4.87 17.04 26.93
N GLY A 113 5.08 18.02 26.06
CA GLY A 113 5.24 19.42 26.46
C GLY A 113 3.94 20.10 26.93
N LEU A 114 2.78 19.60 26.54
CA LEU A 114 1.47 20.16 26.87
C LEU A 114 0.93 19.64 28.21
N VAL A 115 1.22 18.38 28.54
CA VAL A 115 0.73 17.69 29.76
C VAL A 115 1.20 18.40 31.03
N ALA A 116 2.37 19.04 31.01
CA ALA A 116 2.86 19.86 32.13
C ALA A 116 1.97 21.08 32.46
N TYR A 117 1.06 21.47 31.57
CA TYR A 117 0.11 22.57 31.78
C TYR A 117 -1.35 22.08 31.83
N GLN A 118 -1.63 20.92 31.24
CA GLN A 118 -2.97 20.36 31.07
C GLN A 118 -2.91 18.83 31.21
N GLU A 119 -2.97 18.34 32.44
CA GLU A 119 -2.71 16.93 32.77
C GLU A 119 -3.73 15.97 32.13
N ASN A 120 -5.01 16.36 32.10
CA ASN A 120 -6.11 15.50 31.62
C ASN A 120 -6.02 15.12 30.13
N ILE A 121 -5.32 15.91 29.32
CA ILE A 121 -5.23 15.67 27.87
C ILE A 121 -4.33 14.48 27.59
N GLY A 122 -3.28 14.29 28.38
CA GLY A 122 -2.34 13.19 28.22
C GLY A 122 -3.06 11.85 28.27
N SER A 123 -3.82 11.62 29.35
CA SER A 123 -4.63 10.42 29.53
C SER A 123 -5.70 10.27 28.45
N GLN A 124 -6.46 11.32 28.12
CA GLN A 124 -7.51 11.24 27.10
C GLN A 124 -6.98 10.86 25.71
N VAL A 125 -5.82 11.40 25.32
CA VAL A 125 -5.19 11.05 24.04
C VAL A 125 -4.67 9.61 24.05
N VAL A 126 -4.03 9.18 25.14
CA VAL A 126 -3.56 7.81 25.29
C VAL A 126 -4.72 6.82 25.22
N ASP A 127 -5.80 7.06 25.97
CA ASP A 127 -6.99 6.22 25.97
C ASP A 127 -7.62 6.16 24.57
N GLY A 128 -7.75 7.32 23.91
CA GLY A 128 -8.27 7.38 22.54
C GLY A 128 -7.39 6.64 21.52
N VAL A 129 -6.06 6.64 21.69
CA VAL A 129 -5.15 5.89 20.82
C VAL A 129 -5.29 4.38 21.04
N LEU A 130 -5.37 3.94 22.30
CA LEU A 130 -5.54 2.54 22.65
C LEU A 130 -6.90 1.99 22.17
N GLU A 131 -7.95 2.79 22.33
CA GLU A 131 -9.29 2.47 21.83
C GLU A 131 -9.31 2.37 20.30
N ASP A 132 -8.70 3.31 19.58
CA ASP A 132 -8.67 3.24 18.11
C ASP A 132 -7.89 2.04 17.58
N ILE A 133 -6.83 1.62 18.30
CA ILE A 133 -6.10 0.39 17.99
C ILE A 133 -7.00 -0.83 18.20
N ARG A 134 -7.79 -0.87 19.28
CA ARG A 134 -8.75 -1.96 19.55
C ARG A 134 -9.84 -1.99 18.48
N LEU A 135 -10.52 -0.88 18.25
CA LEU A 135 -11.56 -0.74 17.23
C LEU A 135 -11.04 -1.07 15.83
N GLY A 136 -9.80 -0.67 15.52
CA GLY A 136 -9.14 -1.01 14.26
C GLY A 136 -8.89 -2.51 14.07
N MET A 137 -8.80 -3.29 15.15
CA MET A 137 -8.74 -4.75 15.12
C MET A 137 -10.11 -5.40 14.95
N GLU A 138 -11.18 -4.75 15.39
CA GLU A 138 -12.58 -5.23 15.30
C GLU A 138 -13.19 -4.97 13.92
N ILE A 139 -13.05 -3.74 13.40
CA ILE A 139 -13.55 -3.38 12.06
C ILE A 139 -12.75 -4.12 10.97
N ASN A 140 -11.44 -4.20 11.15
CA ASN A 140 -10.48 -4.89 10.29
C ASN A 140 -10.59 -4.63 8.77
N HIS A 141 -11.10 -3.47 8.37
CA HIS A 141 -11.35 -3.14 6.96
C HIS A 141 -10.13 -2.47 6.30
N PRO A 142 -9.69 -2.91 5.09
CA PRO A 142 -8.46 -2.42 4.44
C PRO A 142 -8.39 -0.90 4.21
N LYS A 143 -9.55 -0.24 4.03
CA LYS A 143 -9.67 1.23 3.93
C LYS A 143 -8.96 1.95 5.08
N TYR A 144 -8.96 1.38 6.29
CA TYR A 144 -8.40 2.00 7.49
C TYR A 144 -6.96 1.57 7.78
N ASN A 145 -6.29 0.85 6.88
CA ASN A 145 -4.93 0.35 7.12
C ASN A 145 -3.93 1.48 7.38
N GLN A 146 -4.02 2.60 6.66
CA GLN A 146 -3.13 3.76 6.90
C GLN A 146 -3.37 4.40 8.27
N ARG A 147 -4.64 4.49 8.71
CA ARG A 147 -5.02 4.96 10.04
C ARG A 147 -4.42 4.06 11.11
N ARG A 148 -4.65 2.74 11.01
CA ARG A 148 -4.11 1.74 11.96
C ARG A 148 -2.59 1.80 12.07
N VAL A 149 -1.88 1.89 10.94
CA VAL A 149 -0.42 2.06 10.91
C VAL A 149 0.01 3.34 11.64
N SER A 150 -0.69 4.45 11.41
CA SER A 150 -0.39 5.73 12.04
C SER A 150 -0.63 5.70 13.55
N MET A 151 -1.72 5.08 14.00
CA MET A 151 -2.04 4.93 15.42
C MET A 151 -1.02 4.06 16.16
N VAL A 152 -0.62 2.94 15.57
CA VAL A 152 0.39 2.06 16.18
C VAL A 152 1.77 2.72 16.20
N ARG A 153 2.15 3.45 15.14
CA ARG A 153 3.36 4.28 15.16
C ARG A 153 3.28 5.34 16.26
N TYR A 154 2.14 5.99 16.40
CA TYR A 154 1.95 7.02 17.42
C TYR A 154 2.06 6.48 18.84
N LEU A 155 1.46 5.31 19.13
CA LEU A 155 1.64 4.62 20.40
C LEU A 155 3.12 4.37 20.74
N GLY A 156 3.90 3.91 19.76
CA GLY A 156 5.35 3.73 19.94
C GLY A 156 6.09 5.03 20.24
N GLU A 157 5.71 6.14 19.58
CA GLU A 157 6.29 7.45 19.89
C GLU A 157 5.83 7.99 21.26
N LEU A 158 4.58 7.72 21.68
CA LEU A 158 4.11 8.07 23.02
C LEU A 158 4.97 7.40 24.10
N TYR A 159 5.39 6.15 23.90
CA TYR A 159 6.36 5.50 24.79
C TYR A 159 7.72 6.21 24.78
N ASN A 160 8.25 6.54 23.59
CA ASN A 160 9.54 7.22 23.45
C ASN A 160 9.57 8.59 24.18
N TYR A 161 8.42 9.28 24.25
CA TYR A 161 8.25 10.54 24.96
C TYR A 161 7.69 10.38 26.38
N ARG A 162 7.72 9.17 26.95
CA ARG A 162 7.29 8.86 28.34
C ARG A 162 5.83 9.22 28.65
N MET A 163 4.97 9.20 27.65
CA MET A 163 3.51 9.35 27.83
C MET A 163 2.84 8.03 28.24
N VAL A 164 3.48 6.89 27.95
CA VAL A 164 3.02 5.56 28.36
C VAL A 164 4.20 4.71 28.82
N GLU A 165 3.93 3.76 29.70
CA GLU A 165 4.91 2.83 30.22
C GLU A 165 5.08 1.58 29.35
N SER A 166 6.16 0.84 29.58
CA SER A 166 6.44 -0.41 28.85
C SER A 166 5.31 -1.46 28.98
N ALA A 167 4.61 -1.47 30.11
CA ALA A 167 3.49 -2.39 30.34
C ALA A 167 2.36 -2.23 29.31
N VAL A 168 2.03 -0.99 28.93
CA VAL A 168 1.02 -0.69 27.92
C VAL A 168 1.44 -1.21 26.55
N ILE A 169 2.72 -1.01 26.19
CA ILE A 169 3.27 -1.50 24.92
C ILE A 169 3.18 -3.02 24.84
N PHE A 170 3.59 -3.74 25.90
CA PHE A 170 3.50 -5.20 25.92
C PHE A 170 2.04 -5.68 25.88
N ARG A 171 1.11 -5.03 26.61
CA ARG A 171 -0.33 -5.36 26.54
C ARG A 171 -0.86 -5.25 25.11
N VAL A 172 -0.51 -4.19 24.38
CA VAL A 172 -0.94 -4.00 22.98
C VAL A 172 -0.28 -5.02 22.05
N LEU A 173 1.02 -5.28 22.21
CA LEU A 173 1.75 -6.31 21.46
C LEU A 173 1.10 -7.69 21.60
N TYR A 174 0.78 -8.10 22.83
CA TYR A 174 0.06 -9.35 23.09
C TYR A 174 -1.36 -9.31 22.52
N SER A 175 -2.06 -8.18 22.58
CA SER A 175 -3.40 -8.05 21.98
C SER A 175 -3.39 -8.31 20.47
N PHE A 176 -2.33 -7.90 19.74
CA PHE A 176 -2.25 -8.15 18.31
C PHE A 176 -2.25 -9.64 17.95
N ILE A 177 -1.63 -10.47 18.80
CA ILE A 177 -1.46 -11.91 18.55
C ILE A 177 -2.45 -12.80 19.30
N THR A 178 -3.23 -12.25 20.24
CA THR A 178 -4.20 -13.03 21.06
C THR A 178 -5.65 -12.61 20.83
N PHE A 179 -5.93 -11.33 20.57
CA PHE A 179 -7.29 -10.83 20.45
C PHE A 179 -7.96 -11.34 19.16
N GLY A 180 -8.95 -12.20 19.34
CA GLY A 180 -9.68 -12.86 18.25
C GLY A 180 -8.82 -13.87 17.49
N VAL A 181 -7.85 -14.52 18.13
CA VAL A 181 -7.00 -15.53 17.49
C VAL A 181 -7.32 -16.91 18.05
N SER A 182 -7.68 -17.85 17.17
CA SER A 182 -8.02 -19.22 17.55
C SER A 182 -6.94 -20.21 17.08
N TYR A 183 -6.17 -20.77 18.02
CA TYR A 183 -5.08 -21.69 17.71
C TYR A 183 -5.52 -23.16 17.52
N ASP A 184 -6.79 -23.47 17.79
CA ASP A 184 -7.39 -24.80 17.67
C ASP A 184 -7.75 -25.18 16.22
N GLY A 185 -7.49 -24.29 15.27
CA GLY A 185 -7.86 -24.46 13.86
C GLY A 185 -9.29 -24.02 13.54
N SER A 186 -10.02 -23.47 14.53
CA SER A 186 -11.31 -22.83 14.26
C SER A 186 -11.12 -21.53 13.47
N TYR A 187 -12.09 -21.23 12.61
CA TYR A 187 -12.08 -20.00 11.83
C TYR A 187 -12.34 -18.80 12.75
N SER A 188 -11.48 -17.79 12.67
CA SER A 188 -11.70 -16.50 13.33
C SER A 188 -12.11 -15.44 12.31
N GLU A 189 -13.22 -14.76 12.59
CA GLU A 189 -13.69 -13.62 11.80
C GLU A 189 -12.74 -12.41 11.90
N LEU A 190 -12.10 -12.22 13.05
CA LEU A 190 -11.23 -11.05 13.32
C LEU A 190 -9.80 -11.25 12.84
N ASP A 191 -9.37 -12.50 12.61
CA ASP A 191 -8.06 -12.82 12.07
C ASP A 191 -8.10 -13.95 11.02
N PRO A 192 -8.78 -13.74 9.87
CA PRO A 192 -8.88 -14.75 8.83
C PRO A 192 -7.49 -15.09 8.26
N PRO A 193 -7.28 -16.29 7.72
CA PRO A 193 -5.94 -16.77 7.32
C PRO A 193 -5.18 -15.85 6.36
N GLU A 194 -5.89 -15.24 5.41
CA GLU A 194 -5.37 -14.30 4.42
C GLU A 194 -4.84 -12.99 5.03
N HIS A 195 -5.35 -12.63 6.20
CA HIS A 195 -5.09 -11.35 6.81
C HIS A 195 -3.79 -11.39 7.61
N LEU A 196 -2.73 -10.82 7.03
CA LEU A 196 -1.38 -10.77 7.64
C LEU A 196 -1.06 -9.41 8.30
N PHE A 197 -2.04 -8.52 8.41
CA PHE A 197 -1.79 -7.13 8.83
C PHE A 197 -1.37 -7.01 10.29
N ARG A 198 -1.80 -7.93 11.17
CA ARG A 198 -1.38 -7.96 12.59
C ARG A 198 0.15 -8.11 12.72
N ILE A 199 0.77 -8.92 11.86
CA ILE A 199 2.23 -9.08 11.80
C ILE A 199 2.88 -7.73 11.50
N ARG A 200 2.35 -7.00 10.51
CA ARG A 200 2.84 -5.66 10.15
C ARG A 200 2.70 -4.65 11.29
N LEU A 201 1.60 -4.66 12.03
CA LEU A 201 1.40 -3.78 13.20
C LEU A 201 2.42 -4.08 14.31
N VAL A 202 2.69 -5.35 14.60
CA VAL A 202 3.74 -5.75 15.55
C VAL A 202 5.10 -5.22 15.10
N CYS A 203 5.47 -5.42 13.83
CA CYS A 203 6.72 -4.91 13.28
C CYS A 203 6.83 -3.39 13.43
N ILE A 204 5.79 -2.63 13.07
CA ILE A 204 5.80 -1.16 13.19
C ILE A 204 6.00 -0.71 14.63
N LEU A 205 5.30 -1.33 15.60
CA LEU A 205 5.41 -0.95 17.01
C LEU A 205 6.84 -1.20 17.52
N LEU A 206 7.39 -2.38 17.21
CA LEU A 206 8.72 -2.77 17.63
C LEU A 206 9.84 -2.03 16.89
N ASP A 207 9.66 -1.66 15.62
CA ASP A 207 10.59 -0.77 14.90
C ASP A 207 10.61 0.64 15.52
N THR A 208 9.53 1.06 16.19
CA THR A 208 9.41 2.39 16.78
C THR A 208 10.05 2.49 18.15
N CYS A 209 9.82 1.50 19.01
CA CYS A 209 10.22 1.54 20.42
C CYS A 209 11.00 0.30 20.90
N GLY A 210 11.12 -0.74 20.08
CA GLY A 210 11.70 -2.02 20.48
C GLY A 210 13.20 -1.95 20.82
N GLN A 211 13.94 -1.01 20.23
CA GLN A 211 15.37 -0.81 20.54
C GLN A 211 15.63 -0.44 22.01
N TYR A 212 14.64 0.15 22.69
CA TYR A 212 14.74 0.54 24.10
C TYR A 212 14.54 -0.65 25.06
N PHE A 213 14.04 -1.80 24.58
CA PHE A 213 13.85 -3.02 25.38
C PHE A 213 15.08 -3.92 25.34
N ASN A 214 16.26 -3.37 25.66
CA ASN A 214 17.55 -4.06 25.56
C ASN A 214 18.15 -4.46 26.92
N SER A 215 17.59 -3.97 28.03
CA SER A 215 18.10 -4.14 29.39
C SER A 215 17.00 -4.44 30.43
N GLY A 216 17.40 -4.99 31.57
CA GLY A 216 16.52 -5.23 32.72
C GLY A 216 15.34 -6.17 32.46
N SER A 217 14.24 -5.93 33.17
CA SER A 217 12.98 -6.69 33.06
C SER A 217 12.32 -6.53 31.68
N SER A 218 12.46 -5.37 31.05
CA SER A 218 11.89 -5.08 29.73
C SER A 218 12.51 -5.94 28.62
N LYS A 219 13.81 -6.22 28.71
CA LYS A 219 14.51 -7.15 27.81
C LYS A 219 13.89 -8.55 27.90
N ARG A 220 13.69 -9.06 29.12
CA ARG A 220 13.10 -10.38 29.36
C ARG A 220 11.66 -10.45 28.85
N LYS A 221 10.86 -9.41 29.10
CA LYS A 221 9.48 -9.30 28.58
C LYS A 221 9.46 -9.33 27.04
N LEU A 222 10.37 -8.62 26.38
CA LEU A 222 10.49 -8.67 24.92
C LEU A 222 10.92 -10.06 24.44
N ASP A 223 11.93 -10.67 25.06
CA ASP A 223 12.40 -12.00 24.67
C ASP A 223 11.26 -13.04 24.78
N CYS A 224 10.45 -12.96 25.84
CA CYS A 224 9.23 -13.78 26.00
C CYS A 224 8.21 -13.50 24.89
N PHE A 225 7.91 -12.24 24.62
CA PHE A 225 6.96 -11.85 23.58
C PHE A 225 7.40 -12.36 22.19
N LEU A 226 8.69 -12.28 21.86
CA LEU A 226 9.21 -12.73 20.56
C LEU A 226 9.01 -14.24 20.35
N VAL A 227 9.01 -15.06 21.41
CA VAL A 227 8.67 -16.48 21.31
C VAL A 227 7.20 -16.68 20.92
N PHE A 228 6.28 -15.97 21.58
CA PHE A 228 4.85 -16.00 21.23
C PHE A 228 4.57 -15.44 19.83
N PHE A 229 5.27 -14.37 19.45
CA PHE A 229 5.15 -13.78 18.12
C PHE A 229 5.63 -14.74 17.02
N GLN A 230 6.71 -15.50 17.25
CA GLN A 230 7.15 -16.53 16.32
C GLN A 230 6.11 -17.63 16.15
N ARG A 231 5.44 -18.07 17.22
CA ARG A 231 4.32 -19.01 17.13
C ARG A 231 3.17 -18.44 16.30
N TYR A 232 2.80 -17.17 16.52
CA TYR A 232 1.76 -16.52 15.72
C TYR A 232 2.13 -16.42 14.24
N TYR A 233 3.37 -16.03 13.94
CA TYR A 233 3.89 -15.98 12.57
C TYR A 233 3.82 -17.35 11.89
N TRP A 234 4.27 -18.41 12.56
CA TRP A 234 4.22 -19.77 12.02
C TRP A 234 2.79 -20.31 11.89
N TYR A 235 1.90 -19.98 12.82
CA TYR A 235 0.48 -20.30 12.72
C TYR A 235 -0.13 -19.74 11.42
N LYS A 236 0.12 -18.47 11.08
CA LYS A 236 -0.35 -17.89 9.80
C LYS A 236 0.36 -18.51 8.61
N ARG A 237 1.68 -18.70 8.69
CA ARG A 237 2.49 -19.21 7.57
C ARG A 237 2.21 -20.67 7.21
N SER A 238 1.88 -21.50 8.20
CA SER A 238 1.60 -22.93 8.01
C SER A 238 0.13 -23.22 7.72
N HIS A 239 -0.70 -22.19 7.51
CA HIS A 239 -2.10 -22.38 7.16
C HIS A 239 -2.25 -23.08 5.80
N GLU A 240 -3.26 -23.96 5.68
CA GLU A 240 -3.50 -24.82 4.51
C GLU A 240 -3.68 -24.06 3.19
N MET A 241 -4.08 -22.80 3.28
CA MET A 241 -4.22 -21.90 2.13
C MET A 241 -2.89 -21.68 1.38
N TYR A 242 -1.76 -21.66 2.10
CA TYR A 242 -0.46 -21.38 1.50
C TYR A 242 0.14 -22.65 0.91
N THR A 243 0.12 -22.74 -0.42
CA THR A 243 0.62 -23.88 -1.20
C THR A 243 1.75 -23.44 -2.14
N GLU A 244 2.31 -24.36 -2.92
CA GLU A 244 3.32 -23.98 -3.94
C GLU A 244 2.75 -23.01 -4.99
N GLU A 245 1.46 -23.11 -5.31
CA GLU A 245 0.78 -22.22 -6.25
C GLU A 245 0.41 -20.87 -5.63
N PHE A 246 0.12 -20.84 -4.32
CA PHE A 246 -0.15 -19.63 -3.55
C PHE A 246 0.85 -19.48 -2.40
N PRO A 247 2.10 -19.05 -2.69
CA PRO A 247 3.14 -19.00 -1.67
C PRO A 247 2.88 -17.87 -0.66
N PHE A 248 3.30 -18.10 0.58
CA PHE A 248 3.26 -17.07 1.62
C PHE A 248 4.02 -15.80 1.19
N PRO A 249 3.47 -14.59 1.40
CA PRO A 249 4.09 -13.35 0.96
C PRO A 249 5.53 -13.16 1.46
N VAL A 250 6.46 -13.09 0.50
CA VAL A 250 7.90 -12.97 0.76
C VAL A 250 8.24 -11.66 1.50
N THR A 251 7.48 -10.59 1.23
CA THR A 251 7.63 -9.29 1.91
C THR A 251 7.42 -9.39 3.42
N VAL A 252 6.45 -10.19 3.87
CA VAL A 252 6.18 -10.42 5.31
C VAL A 252 7.30 -11.25 5.93
N LYS A 253 7.84 -12.23 5.20
CA LYS A 253 8.98 -13.03 5.65
C LYS A 253 10.21 -12.16 5.91
N PHE A 254 10.58 -11.28 4.98
CA PHE A 254 11.72 -10.39 5.16
C PHE A 254 11.47 -9.36 6.25
N MET A 255 10.27 -8.78 6.32
CA MET A 255 9.90 -7.84 7.38
C MET A 255 10.11 -8.42 8.79
N VAL A 256 9.69 -9.67 9.02
CA VAL A 256 9.89 -10.33 10.31
C VAL A 256 11.37 -10.68 10.54
N ALA A 257 12.07 -11.15 9.52
CA ALA A 257 13.49 -11.48 9.64
C ALA A 257 14.35 -10.24 9.96
N ASP A 258 14.11 -9.12 9.28
CA ASP A 258 14.82 -7.85 9.48
C ASP A 258 14.54 -7.28 10.87
N LEU A 259 13.28 -7.31 11.32
CA LEU A 259 12.91 -6.90 12.68
C LEU A 259 13.67 -7.71 13.74
N MET A 260 13.68 -9.03 13.59
CA MET A 260 14.34 -9.92 14.54
C MET A 260 15.86 -9.71 14.55
N ALA A 261 16.47 -9.53 13.38
CA ALA A 261 17.89 -9.24 13.26
C ALA A 261 18.26 -7.91 13.91
N THR A 262 17.43 -6.87 13.74
CA THR A 262 17.64 -5.55 14.37
C THR A 262 17.52 -5.62 15.89
N LEU A 263 16.48 -6.27 16.42
CA LEU A 263 16.24 -6.30 17.87
C LEU A 263 17.14 -7.29 18.61
N ARG A 264 17.39 -8.46 18.02
CA ARG A 264 18.14 -9.57 18.61
C ARG A 264 18.98 -10.30 17.55
N PRO A 265 20.16 -9.77 17.19
CA PRO A 265 21.04 -10.39 16.20
C PRO A 265 21.48 -11.83 16.53
N LYS A 266 21.46 -12.21 17.81
CA LYS A 266 21.87 -13.53 18.31
C LYS A 266 20.71 -14.51 18.51
N LEU A 267 19.46 -14.07 18.32
CA LEU A 267 18.29 -14.92 18.50
C LEU A 267 18.21 -15.91 17.35
N LYS A 268 18.07 -17.19 17.68
CA LYS A 268 17.79 -18.22 16.68
C LYS A 268 16.31 -18.16 16.31
N LEU A 269 16.03 -17.95 15.03
CA LEU A 269 14.67 -17.97 14.51
C LEU A 269 14.13 -19.41 14.45
N CYS A 270 12.86 -19.59 14.77
CA CYS A 270 12.18 -20.87 14.61
C CYS A 270 12.11 -21.24 13.13
N GLU A 271 12.47 -22.49 12.81
CA GLU A 271 12.53 -22.99 11.44
C GLU A 271 11.27 -23.75 11.02
N SER A 272 10.40 -24.09 11.97
CA SER A 272 9.15 -24.82 11.72
C SER A 272 8.03 -24.43 12.70
N SER A 273 6.79 -24.78 12.33
CA SER A 273 5.63 -24.61 13.21
C SER A 273 5.79 -25.40 14.51
N GLU A 274 6.22 -26.66 14.44
CA GLU A 274 6.47 -27.50 15.61
C GLU A 274 7.52 -26.91 16.56
N ASP A 275 8.59 -26.34 16.01
CA ASP A 275 9.64 -25.67 16.78
C ASP A 275 9.10 -24.44 17.52
N SER A 276 8.24 -23.65 16.86
CA SER A 276 7.60 -22.49 17.49
C SER A 276 6.62 -22.88 18.60
N ILE A 277 5.91 -24.00 18.46
CA ILE A 277 5.00 -24.53 19.48
C ILE A 277 5.80 -25.00 20.69
N LYS A 278 6.85 -25.81 20.48
CA LYS A 278 7.76 -26.26 21.55
C LYS A 278 8.39 -25.10 22.30
N GLY A 279 8.85 -24.07 21.58
CA GLY A 279 9.41 -22.86 22.21
C GLY A 279 8.43 -22.17 23.16
N VAL A 280 7.14 -22.08 22.79
CA VAL A 280 6.10 -21.53 23.67
C VAL A 280 5.80 -22.47 24.84
N GLU A 281 5.72 -23.78 24.62
CA GLU A 281 5.51 -24.75 25.70
C GLU A 281 6.63 -24.71 26.76
N ASP A 282 7.88 -24.63 26.32
CA ASP A 282 9.03 -24.58 27.21
C ASP A 282 9.07 -23.25 27.98
N LEU A 283 8.74 -22.14 27.32
CA LEU A 283 8.60 -20.85 27.99
C LEU A 283 7.47 -20.87 29.03
N ILE A 284 6.32 -21.46 28.72
CA ILE A 284 5.21 -21.61 29.67
C ILE A 284 5.63 -22.49 30.84
N LYS A 285 6.35 -23.60 30.61
CA LYS A 285 6.89 -24.44 31.70
C LYS A 285 7.84 -23.67 32.62
N GLU A 286 8.66 -22.77 32.08
CA GLU A 286 9.55 -21.91 32.87
C GLU A 286 8.79 -20.84 33.68
N LEU A 287 7.69 -20.31 33.12
CA LEU A 287 6.90 -19.25 33.74
C LEU A 287 5.87 -19.77 34.76
N LYS A 288 5.35 -20.98 34.57
CA LYS A 288 4.39 -21.66 35.47
C LYS A 288 4.76 -21.57 36.96
N PRO A 289 5.97 -21.94 37.42
CA PRO A 289 6.31 -21.86 38.84
C PRO A 289 6.27 -20.43 39.39
N LYS A 290 6.68 -19.43 38.58
CA LYS A 290 6.65 -18.02 38.95
C LYS A 290 5.22 -17.47 39.03
N LEU A 291 4.33 -17.97 38.18
CA LEU A 291 2.90 -17.63 38.19
C LEU A 291 2.17 -18.18 39.42
N VAL A 292 2.52 -19.40 39.86
CA VAL A 292 1.97 -20.02 41.08
C VAL A 292 2.33 -19.21 42.33
N GLU A 293 3.52 -18.60 42.37
CA GLU A 293 3.95 -17.72 43.46
C GLU A 293 3.23 -16.38 43.47
N ILE A 294 2.88 -15.83 42.30
CA ILE A 294 2.26 -14.50 42.16
C ILE A 294 0.73 -14.55 42.27
N CYS A 295 0.09 -15.64 41.82
CA CYS A 295 -1.37 -15.80 41.82
C CYS A 295 -1.78 -17.23 42.17
N PRO A 296 -1.78 -17.61 43.46
CA PRO A 296 -2.16 -18.97 43.89
C PRO A 296 -3.61 -19.34 43.57
N ASN A 297 -4.50 -18.35 43.33
CA ASN A 297 -5.93 -18.57 43.12
C ASN A 297 -6.36 -18.82 41.66
N LEU A 298 -5.45 -18.78 40.68
CA LEU A 298 -5.79 -18.98 39.25
C LEU A 298 -5.75 -20.45 38.80
N LEU A 299 -5.36 -21.39 39.67
CA LEU A 299 -5.10 -22.80 39.32
C LEU A 299 -6.08 -23.81 39.96
N THR A 300 -7.25 -23.40 40.42
CA THR A 300 -8.26 -24.31 41.02
C THR A 300 -9.30 -24.85 40.04
N GLU A 301 -9.04 -24.84 38.73
CA GLU A 301 -9.90 -25.57 37.78
C GLU A 301 -9.03 -26.42 36.86
N GLU A 302 -8.85 -27.69 37.25
CA GLU A 302 -8.69 -28.87 36.38
C GLU A 302 -8.23 -30.07 37.24
N ASP A 303 -9.08 -30.55 38.17
CA ASP A 303 -9.19 -31.97 38.50
C ASP A 303 -10.35 -32.20 39.48
N ASP A 304 -11.57 -32.45 38.97
CA ASP A 304 -12.51 -33.29 39.70
C ASP A 304 -13.63 -33.84 38.78
N ALA A 305 -13.31 -34.96 38.14
CA ALA A 305 -14.29 -35.84 37.53
C ALA A 305 -14.68 -36.94 38.52
N GLN A 306 -15.47 -36.62 39.57
CA GLN A 306 -16.45 -37.53 40.18
C GLN A 306 -17.31 -36.82 41.24
N ALA A 307 -18.58 -36.58 40.89
CA ALA A 307 -19.66 -36.21 41.83
C ALA A 307 -20.00 -37.40 42.77
N PRO A 308 -20.69 -37.26 43.94
CA PRO A 308 -22.00 -36.57 43.98
C PRO A 308 -22.48 -35.90 45.30
N GLN A 309 -23.54 -35.08 45.11
CA GLN A 309 -24.63 -34.65 46.01
C GLN A 309 -24.54 -33.28 46.74
N THR A 310 -25.48 -32.41 46.35
CA THR A 310 -25.95 -31.17 46.98
C THR A 310 -26.84 -31.47 48.21
N PRO A 311 -27.15 -30.52 49.14
CA PRO A 311 -28.10 -29.40 48.90
C PRO A 311 -27.70 -28.00 49.47
N THR A 312 -27.99 -26.95 48.68
CA THR A 312 -28.65 -25.63 49.01
C THR A 312 -28.24 -24.88 50.31
N SER A 313 -27.83 -23.60 50.40
CA SER A 313 -28.28 -22.30 49.82
C SER A 313 -27.44 -21.16 50.51
N PRO A 314 -27.63 -19.85 50.26
CA PRO A 314 -27.92 -19.11 49.03
C PRO A 314 -26.87 -18.02 48.71
N ILE A 315 -27.01 -17.54 47.48
CA ILE A 315 -26.37 -16.40 46.81
C ILE A 315 -26.44 -15.10 47.62
N SER A 316 -25.29 -14.42 47.77
CA SER A 316 -25.21 -12.97 47.94
C SER A 316 -24.26 -12.42 46.87
N LYS A 317 -24.86 -11.71 45.91
CA LYS A 317 -24.19 -10.89 44.90
C LYS A 317 -23.65 -9.62 45.56
N GLU A 318 -22.34 -9.47 45.61
CA GLU A 318 -21.68 -8.16 45.59
C GLU A 318 -20.38 -8.32 44.79
N ASP A 319 -20.44 -7.94 43.50
CA ASP A 319 -19.27 -7.68 42.67
C ASP A 319 -18.56 -6.43 43.19
N ASN A 320 -17.71 -6.62 44.21
CA ASN A 320 -16.68 -5.65 44.53
C ASN A 320 -15.43 -6.00 43.72
N LEU A 321 -15.24 -5.25 42.63
CA LEU A 321 -13.97 -5.15 41.92
C LEU A 321 -12.88 -4.74 42.92
N CYS A 322 -12.05 -5.69 43.34
CA CYS A 322 -10.86 -5.38 44.13
C CYS A 322 -9.87 -4.61 43.23
N PRO A 323 -9.33 -3.46 43.69
CA PRO A 323 -8.22 -2.81 43.02
C PRO A 323 -7.02 -3.76 42.96
N ILE A 324 -6.40 -3.87 41.80
CA ILE A 324 -5.11 -4.54 41.65
C ILE A 324 -4.08 -3.63 42.33
N GLU A 325 -3.58 -4.04 43.49
CA GLU A 325 -2.36 -3.48 44.06
C GLU A 325 -1.19 -3.91 43.18
N GLU A 326 -0.66 -2.96 42.39
CA GLU A 326 0.64 -3.11 41.76
C GLU A 326 1.70 -3.08 42.87
N VAL A 327 2.31 -4.24 43.11
CA VAL A 327 3.46 -4.35 44.00
C VAL A 327 4.67 -3.84 43.23
N ASP A 328 5.13 -2.64 43.58
CA ASP A 328 6.43 -2.07 43.23
C ASP A 328 7.52 -3.14 43.45
N GLU A 329 8.13 -3.62 42.37
CA GLU A 329 9.46 -4.24 42.47
C GLU A 329 10.45 -3.12 42.81
N GLU A 330 11.10 -3.26 43.96
CA GLU A 330 12.02 -2.32 44.60
C GLU A 330 12.85 -1.46 43.63
N LEU A 331 12.68 -0.14 43.77
CA LEU A 331 13.49 0.92 43.18
C LEU A 331 14.92 0.87 43.75
N ASP A 332 15.86 0.26 43.03
CA ASP A 332 17.27 0.63 43.14
C ASP A 332 17.54 1.78 42.17
N ASP A 333 17.40 2.98 42.72
CA ASP A 333 17.79 4.26 42.13
C ASP A 333 19.32 4.37 42.12
N ASP A 334 19.94 4.09 40.96
CA ASP A 334 21.28 4.60 40.66
C ASP A 334 21.20 5.49 39.42
N HIS A 335 21.06 6.79 39.67
CA HIS A 335 21.14 7.87 38.71
C HIS A 335 22.52 7.88 38.02
N SER A 336 22.67 7.13 36.92
CA SER A 336 23.76 7.35 35.98
C SER A 336 23.37 8.39 34.93
N GLU A 337 23.84 9.62 35.11
CA GLU A 337 23.91 10.68 34.11
C GLU A 337 24.70 10.19 32.87
N ALA A 338 23.99 9.66 31.87
CA ALA A 338 24.57 9.35 30.57
C ALA A 338 24.41 10.57 29.65
N SER A 339 25.49 11.33 29.57
CA SER A 339 25.73 12.39 28.59
C SER A 339 25.37 11.93 27.18
N PHE A 340 24.49 12.70 26.54
CA PHE A 340 24.17 12.59 25.12
C PHE A 340 25.44 12.72 24.29
N GLN A 341 25.83 11.64 23.63
CA GLN A 341 26.85 11.67 22.58
C GLN A 341 26.14 11.39 21.25
N ASP A 342 26.05 12.45 20.46
CA ASP A 342 25.56 12.45 19.08
C ASP A 342 26.49 11.53 18.27
N GLY A 343 25.98 10.37 17.87
CA GLY A 343 26.68 9.35 17.10
C GLY A 343 26.08 9.26 15.71
N ASP A 344 26.50 10.18 14.83
CA ASP A 344 26.35 10.04 13.38
C ASP A 344 26.89 8.68 12.94
N THR A 345 25.99 7.80 12.51
CA THR A 345 26.34 6.59 11.77
C THR A 345 25.66 6.65 10.41
N ASP A 346 26.27 7.44 9.52
CA ASP A 346 26.14 7.27 8.08
C ASP A 346 26.74 5.92 7.67
N GLY A 347 25.91 5.06 7.09
CA GLY A 347 26.28 3.69 6.74
C GLY A 347 25.41 3.04 5.68
N PHE A 348 25.54 3.53 4.44
CA PHE A 348 25.37 2.78 3.19
C PHE A 348 23.94 2.37 2.76
N SER A 349 23.29 3.28 2.02
CA SER A 349 22.17 2.99 1.13
C SER A 349 22.65 2.20 -0.11
N GLY A 350 22.53 0.88 -0.06
CA GLY A 350 22.69 -0.02 -1.20
C GLY A 350 21.40 -0.12 -2.02
N SER A 351 21.48 0.36 -3.26
CA SER A 351 20.46 0.36 -4.32
C SER A 351 19.69 -0.97 -4.46
N GLN A 352 18.36 -0.90 -4.38
CA GLN A 352 17.46 -1.75 -5.15
C GLN A 352 16.40 -0.89 -5.84
N SER A 353 16.71 -0.58 -7.10
CA SER A 353 15.80 -0.07 -8.11
C SER A 353 14.74 -1.12 -8.47
N GLN A 354 13.48 -0.81 -8.15
CA GLN A 354 12.32 -1.26 -8.93
C GLN A 354 11.51 -0.02 -9.37
N PRO A 355 10.93 -0.05 -10.58
CA PRO A 355 10.52 1.15 -11.30
C PRO A 355 9.23 1.70 -10.71
N LEU A 356 9.31 2.93 -10.19
CA LEU A 356 8.15 3.75 -9.88
C LEU A 356 7.66 4.38 -11.20
N GLU A 357 6.44 4.05 -11.58
CA GLU A 357 5.68 4.84 -12.54
C GLU A 357 5.42 6.22 -11.92
N ASP A 358 6.03 7.23 -12.54
CA ASP A 358 5.98 8.64 -12.14
C ASP A 358 4.70 9.26 -12.69
N ASP A 359 3.65 9.35 -11.86
CA ASP A 359 2.44 10.13 -12.13
C ASP A 359 2.49 11.40 -11.27
N LEU A 360 3.27 12.38 -11.74
CA LEU A 360 3.29 13.74 -11.19
C LEU A 360 2.01 14.49 -11.58
N ARG A 361 1.03 14.52 -10.67
CA ARG A 361 0.14 15.68 -10.50
C ARG A 361 0.08 16.12 -9.04
N PRO A 362 0.12 17.43 -8.76
CA PRO A 362 0.16 17.95 -7.40
C PRO A 362 -1.21 17.76 -6.73
N SER A 363 -1.33 16.74 -5.88
CA SER A 363 -2.47 16.59 -4.99
C SER A 363 -2.42 17.69 -3.92
N MET A 364 -3.21 18.74 -4.15
CA MET A 364 -3.64 19.67 -3.12
C MET A 364 -4.44 18.88 -2.09
N SER A 365 -3.91 18.82 -0.88
CA SER A 365 -4.55 18.26 0.31
C SER A 365 -6.03 18.63 0.40
N GLN A 366 -6.92 17.66 0.24
CA GLN A 366 -8.29 17.74 0.73
C GLN A 366 -8.50 16.59 1.69
N SER A 367 -8.77 16.95 2.94
CA SER A 367 -9.16 16.05 4.01
C SER A 367 -10.57 15.55 3.74
N ASP A 368 -10.70 14.24 3.47
CA ASP A 368 -11.99 13.57 3.48
C ASP A 368 -12.49 13.46 4.93
N ASP A 369 -13.41 14.33 5.31
CA ASP A 369 -14.24 14.15 6.50
C ASP A 369 -15.35 13.15 6.16
N ALA A 370 -15.20 11.93 6.64
CA ALA A 370 -16.29 10.98 6.77
C ALA A 370 -16.45 10.66 8.26
N ASP A 371 -16.88 11.66 9.04
CA ASP A 371 -17.50 11.43 10.35
C ASP A 371 -18.94 10.98 10.06
N ASN A 372 -19.17 9.66 10.02
CA ASN A 372 -20.50 9.09 10.14
C ASN A 372 -20.40 7.90 11.10
N ASP A 373 -20.39 8.22 12.39
CA ASP A 373 -20.65 7.24 13.44
C ASP A 373 -22.16 6.94 13.47
N PRO A 374 -22.59 5.67 13.52
CA PRO A 374 -23.99 5.33 13.59
C PRO A 374 -24.50 5.53 15.02
N ILE A 375 -25.09 6.69 15.31
CA ILE A 375 -25.97 6.86 16.47
C ILE A 375 -27.37 6.40 16.06
N CYS A 376 -27.85 5.37 16.75
CA CYS A 376 -29.18 4.85 16.67
C CYS A 376 -30.13 5.73 17.50
N GLU A 377 -30.91 6.59 16.85
CA GLU A 377 -32.17 7.09 17.43
C GLU A 377 -33.28 7.13 16.37
N ALA A 378 -34.39 6.50 16.73
CA ALA A 378 -35.63 6.49 15.97
C ALA A 378 -36.31 7.86 16.05
N GLY A 379 -36.72 8.41 14.90
CA GLY A 379 -37.47 9.66 14.83
C GLY A 379 -38.00 9.89 13.42
N ASP A 380 -39.27 9.55 13.24
CA ASP A 380 -40.10 9.75 12.05
C ASP A 380 -40.14 11.24 11.63
N GLY A 381 -40.00 11.54 10.33
CA GLY A 381 -39.89 12.92 9.84
C GLY A 381 -39.75 13.03 8.32
N ASP A 382 -40.91 13.02 7.66
CA ASP A 382 -41.17 13.18 6.22
C ASP A 382 -40.52 14.43 5.57
N ALA A 383 -39.79 14.26 4.46
CA ALA A 383 -39.38 15.35 3.57
C ALA A 383 -39.24 14.88 2.10
N PRO A 384 -39.63 15.69 1.10
CA PRO A 384 -40.11 15.18 -0.20
C PRO A 384 -39.02 15.02 -1.26
N ASN A 385 -39.14 13.93 -2.02
CA ASN A 385 -38.30 13.54 -3.14
C ASN A 385 -38.68 14.34 -4.42
N VAL A 386 -37.92 15.39 -4.75
CA VAL A 386 -38.08 16.14 -6.01
C VAL A 386 -37.27 15.45 -7.11
N LYS A 387 -37.93 14.58 -7.89
CA LYS A 387 -37.40 14.09 -9.17
C LYS A 387 -37.49 15.21 -10.20
N ALA A 388 -36.35 15.59 -10.79
CA ALA A 388 -36.32 16.51 -11.93
C ALA A 388 -37.10 15.90 -13.11
N GLN A 389 -38.16 16.58 -13.54
CA GLN A 389 -38.92 16.19 -14.73
C GLN A 389 -38.18 16.68 -15.99
N GLN A 390 -37.86 15.74 -16.88
CA GLN A 390 -37.23 16.01 -18.17
C GLN A 390 -38.28 16.63 -19.11
N MET A 391 -38.05 17.88 -19.54
CA MET A 391 -38.95 18.60 -20.45
C MET A 391 -38.67 18.11 -21.88
N GLN A 392 -39.65 17.46 -22.52
CA GLN A 392 -39.53 16.99 -23.91
C GLN A 392 -39.55 18.19 -24.87
N CYS A 393 -38.51 18.32 -25.67
CA CYS A 393 -38.42 19.33 -26.73
C CYS A 393 -38.59 18.68 -28.10
N ALA A 394 -39.10 19.44 -29.09
CA ALA A 394 -39.38 18.91 -30.43
C ALA A 394 -38.11 18.46 -31.17
N GLU A 395 -36.93 18.99 -30.81
CA GLU A 395 -35.66 18.56 -31.39
C GLU A 395 -35.27 17.11 -31.01
N ASP A 396 -35.80 16.58 -29.90
CA ASP A 396 -35.51 15.21 -29.45
C ASP A 396 -36.16 14.17 -30.37
N GLU A 397 -37.34 14.46 -30.95
CA GLU A 397 -37.97 13.58 -31.93
C GLU A 397 -37.23 13.58 -33.26
N ASP A 398 -36.75 14.73 -33.72
CA ASP A 398 -35.92 14.84 -34.92
C ASP A 398 -34.59 14.08 -34.74
N PHE A 399 -33.99 14.15 -33.55
CA PHE A 399 -32.79 13.40 -33.21
C PHE A 399 -33.03 11.88 -33.20
N MET A 400 -34.10 11.41 -32.54
CA MET A 400 -34.44 9.99 -32.52
C MET A 400 -34.74 9.45 -33.92
N THR A 401 -35.45 10.23 -34.75
CA THR A 401 -35.76 9.85 -36.14
C THR A 401 -34.51 9.78 -37.01
N ALA A 402 -33.58 10.73 -36.85
CA ALA A 402 -32.29 10.70 -37.55
C ALA A 402 -31.41 9.52 -37.09
N PHE A 403 -31.45 9.18 -35.80
CA PHE A 403 -30.72 8.06 -35.23
C PHE A 403 -31.24 6.71 -35.76
N ASP A 404 -32.56 6.51 -35.78
CA ASP A 404 -33.17 5.30 -36.34
C ASP A 404 -32.88 5.15 -37.84
N ARG A 405 -32.89 6.26 -38.58
CA ARG A 405 -32.50 6.27 -39.99
C ARG A 405 -31.04 5.84 -40.18
N MET A 406 -30.11 6.38 -39.39
CA MET A 406 -28.70 5.98 -39.44
C MET A 406 -28.50 4.50 -39.07
N LEU A 407 -29.24 3.99 -38.08
CA LEU A 407 -29.17 2.59 -37.67
C LEU A 407 -29.66 1.67 -38.80
N SER A 408 -30.76 2.03 -39.45
CA SER A 408 -31.32 1.27 -40.58
C SER A 408 -30.41 1.28 -41.81
N ASP A 409 -29.78 2.42 -42.13
CA ASP A 409 -28.78 2.51 -43.21
C ASP A 409 -27.53 1.65 -42.90
N SER A 410 -27.10 1.57 -41.64
CA SER A 410 -25.96 0.73 -41.23
C SER A 410 -26.22 -0.78 -41.40
N ILE A 411 -27.47 -1.22 -41.15
CA ILE A 411 -27.87 -2.63 -41.29
C ILE A 411 -28.00 -3.02 -42.76
N LEU A 412 -28.49 -2.12 -43.62
CA LEU A 412 -28.60 -2.37 -45.06
C LEU A 412 -27.23 -2.41 -45.76
N HIS A 413 -26.28 -1.56 -45.35
CA HIS A 413 -24.91 -1.58 -45.89
C HIS A 413 -24.16 -2.88 -45.58
N ARG A 414 -24.40 -3.48 -44.40
CA ARG A 414 -23.80 -4.75 -44.01
C ARG A 414 -24.31 -5.96 -44.81
N ASN A 415 -25.48 -5.86 -45.44
CA ASN A 415 -26.08 -6.94 -46.22
C ASN A 415 -25.71 -6.92 -47.72
N GLN A 416 -25.01 -5.89 -48.22
CA GLN A 416 -24.58 -5.78 -49.62
C GLN A 416 -23.09 -6.07 -49.85
N GLU A 417 -22.30 -6.25 -48.78
CA GLU A 417 -20.89 -6.59 -48.92
C GLU A 417 -20.74 -8.10 -49.19
N THR A 418 -20.52 -8.45 -50.46
CA THR A 418 -20.17 -9.81 -50.86
C THR A 418 -18.80 -10.18 -50.30
N VAL A 419 -18.80 -10.81 -49.13
CA VAL A 419 -17.61 -11.38 -48.49
C VAL A 419 -16.97 -12.39 -49.43
N LYS A 420 -15.83 -12.02 -50.04
CA LYS A 420 -14.94 -12.97 -50.70
C LYS A 420 -14.48 -13.98 -49.65
N PRO A 421 -14.52 -15.29 -49.91
CA PRO A 421 -14.10 -16.28 -48.92
C PRO A 421 -12.58 -16.15 -48.71
N GLN A 422 -12.17 -15.59 -47.57
CA GLN A 422 -10.85 -15.85 -47.02
C GLN A 422 -10.79 -17.33 -46.66
N VAL A 423 -10.01 -18.08 -47.41
CA VAL A 423 -9.65 -19.46 -47.05
C VAL A 423 -8.61 -19.35 -45.94
N ASP A 424 -9.05 -19.28 -44.69
CA ASP A 424 -8.19 -19.54 -43.54
C ASP A 424 -7.77 -21.01 -43.59
N ILE A 425 -6.53 -21.25 -44.03
CA ILE A 425 -5.92 -22.57 -43.94
C ILE A 425 -5.54 -22.79 -42.48
N VAL A 426 -6.46 -23.36 -41.71
CA VAL A 426 -6.20 -23.86 -40.36
C VAL A 426 -5.28 -25.09 -40.49
N ILE A 427 -4.02 -24.97 -40.06
CA ILE A 427 -3.07 -26.08 -40.01
C ILE A 427 -3.46 -27.01 -38.84
N PRO A 428 -3.83 -28.29 -39.06
CA PRO A 428 -4.26 -29.18 -37.98
C PRO A 428 -3.08 -29.58 -37.07
N MET A 429 -3.24 -29.41 -35.75
CA MET A 429 -2.24 -29.70 -34.69
C MET A 429 -1.93 -31.20 -34.44
N ASN A 430 -2.08 -32.10 -35.42
CA ASN A 430 -1.89 -33.54 -35.22
C ASN A 430 -0.62 -34.11 -35.88
N ILE A 431 0.48 -33.35 -35.86
CA ILE A 431 1.84 -33.89 -36.11
C ILE A 431 2.62 -33.81 -34.79
N LYS A 432 2.28 -34.71 -33.85
CA LYS A 432 3.14 -35.07 -32.72
C LYS A 432 3.50 -36.54 -32.83
N GLY A 433 4.74 -36.81 -33.20
CA GLY A 433 5.37 -38.13 -33.14
C GLY A 433 6.76 -38.07 -33.75
N SER A 434 7.80 -38.14 -32.89
CA SER A 434 9.24 -38.07 -33.21
C SER A 434 9.74 -36.66 -33.57
N THR A 435 10.16 -35.82 -32.62
CA THR A 435 11.46 -35.96 -31.94
C THR A 435 11.53 -35.11 -30.68
N VAL A 436 12.34 -35.59 -29.74
CA VAL A 436 12.50 -35.23 -28.34
C VAL A 436 13.43 -34.02 -28.15
N LYS A 437 13.08 -33.16 -27.18
CA LYS A 437 13.93 -32.26 -26.34
C LYS A 437 15.08 -31.48 -27.00
N LYS A 438 15.00 -30.14 -26.97
CA LYS A 438 16.03 -29.23 -26.42
C LYS A 438 15.60 -27.76 -26.59
N THR A 439 15.25 -27.11 -25.49
CA THR A 439 15.36 -25.66 -25.32
C THR A 439 15.80 -25.38 -23.88
N ALA A 440 17.12 -25.38 -23.68
CA ALA A 440 17.78 -24.69 -22.58
C ALA A 440 19.16 -24.26 -23.10
N SER A 441 19.47 -23.00 -22.82
CA SER A 441 20.62 -22.18 -23.19
C SER A 441 22.00 -22.78 -22.88
N VAL A 442 23.00 -22.39 -23.68
CA VAL A 442 24.30 -21.75 -23.32
C VAL A 442 25.34 -22.03 -24.42
N PHE A 443 26.18 -21.01 -24.67
CA PHE A 443 27.43 -21.00 -25.42
C PHE A 443 28.22 -22.31 -25.38
N GLU A 444 28.72 -22.77 -26.54
CA GLU A 444 30.07 -23.34 -26.67
C GLU A 444 30.50 -23.42 -28.14
N LEU A 445 31.74 -22.98 -28.39
CA LEU A 445 32.45 -23.04 -29.66
C LEU A 445 32.82 -24.48 -30.03
N LYS A 446 32.57 -24.89 -31.28
CA LYS A 446 33.48 -25.69 -32.12
C LYS A 446 32.86 -26.01 -33.50
N GLU A 447 33.51 -25.50 -34.53
CA GLU A 447 33.58 -26.11 -35.88
C GLU A 447 34.53 -27.35 -35.85
N PRO A 448 34.68 -28.19 -36.90
CA PRO A 448 34.18 -28.06 -38.29
C PRO A 448 33.53 -29.33 -38.90
N GLU A 449 32.99 -29.12 -40.11
CA GLU A 449 32.79 -30.07 -41.22
C GLU A 449 31.78 -31.23 -41.09
N GLN A 450 30.63 -31.05 -41.75
CA GLN A 450 29.98 -32.09 -42.57
C GLN A 450 29.03 -31.46 -43.60
N GLN A 451 29.41 -31.57 -44.88
CA GLN A 451 28.70 -31.38 -46.16
C GLN A 451 27.35 -30.62 -46.18
N PRO A 452 27.19 -29.61 -47.05
CA PRO A 452 25.93 -28.87 -47.15
C PRO A 452 24.82 -29.78 -47.71
N LYS A 453 23.79 -30.04 -46.91
CA LYS A 453 22.54 -30.62 -47.42
C LYS A 453 21.87 -29.58 -48.31
N CYS A 454 22.08 -29.69 -49.62
CA CYS A 454 21.52 -28.81 -50.65
C CYS A 454 20.02 -29.05 -50.94
N THR A 455 19.16 -29.18 -49.92
CA THR A 455 17.70 -29.33 -50.11
C THR A 455 16.89 -28.62 -49.02
N ILE A 456 15.87 -27.84 -49.39
CA ILE A 456 14.85 -27.26 -48.51
C ILE A 456 13.63 -28.18 -48.49
N ASN A 457 13.10 -28.49 -47.31
CA ASN A 457 11.96 -29.38 -47.15
C ASN A 457 10.64 -28.60 -47.25
N PHE A 458 9.81 -28.94 -48.24
CA PHE A 458 8.44 -28.45 -48.39
C PHE A 458 7.44 -29.54 -48.00
N VAL A 459 6.27 -29.17 -47.44
CA VAL A 459 5.20 -30.13 -47.16
C VAL A 459 4.14 -30.00 -48.25
N LEU A 460 4.10 -30.97 -49.16
CA LEU A 460 3.12 -31.02 -50.25
C LEU A 460 1.82 -31.66 -49.76
N MET A 461 0.76 -30.86 -49.70
CA MET A 461 -0.58 -31.32 -49.42
C MET A 461 -1.25 -31.85 -50.71
N THR A 462 -1.53 -33.15 -50.76
CA THR A 462 -2.22 -33.81 -51.88
C THR A 462 -3.54 -34.41 -51.40
N ARG A 463 -4.60 -34.31 -52.21
CA ARG A 463 -5.93 -34.84 -51.87
C ARG A 463 -6.19 -36.10 -52.69
N ARG A 464 -6.31 -37.26 -52.04
CA ARG A 464 -6.76 -38.51 -52.67
C ARG A 464 -8.12 -38.88 -52.09
N GLY A 465 -9.19 -38.46 -52.78
CA GLY A 465 -10.57 -38.57 -52.30
C GLY A 465 -10.94 -37.50 -51.26
N ASN A 466 -11.73 -37.85 -50.23
CA ASN A 466 -12.17 -36.90 -49.19
C ASN A 466 -11.19 -36.72 -48.03
N LYS A 467 -9.97 -37.26 -48.12
CA LYS A 467 -8.91 -37.13 -47.09
C LYS A 467 -7.68 -36.42 -47.67
N GLN A 468 -7.14 -35.45 -46.94
CA GLN A 468 -5.90 -34.74 -47.27
C GLN A 468 -4.69 -35.57 -46.79
N GLN A 469 -3.64 -35.66 -47.61
CA GLN A 469 -2.37 -36.31 -47.28
C GLN A 469 -1.24 -35.29 -47.41
N PHE A 470 -0.35 -35.24 -46.42
CA PHE A 470 0.83 -34.38 -46.43
C PHE A 470 2.06 -35.25 -46.74
N LYS A 471 2.82 -34.89 -47.78
CA LYS A 471 4.09 -35.55 -48.14
C LYS A 471 5.23 -34.55 -48.10
N ASN A 472 6.30 -34.87 -47.40
CA ASN A 472 7.51 -34.04 -47.39
C ASN A 472 8.24 -34.18 -48.72
N LEU A 473 8.47 -33.05 -49.38
CA LEU A 473 9.19 -32.90 -50.64
C LEU A 473 10.50 -32.14 -50.38
N ALA A 474 11.63 -32.83 -50.49
CA ALA A 474 12.94 -32.19 -50.42
C ALA A 474 13.25 -31.56 -51.79
N VAL A 475 13.17 -30.24 -51.89
CA VAL A 475 13.44 -29.48 -53.11
C VAL A 475 14.88 -28.96 -53.06
N PRO A 476 15.69 -29.17 -54.11
CA PRO A 476 17.06 -28.66 -54.15
C PRO A 476 17.13 -27.14 -54.02
N VAL A 477 18.16 -26.61 -53.35
CA VAL A 477 18.33 -25.14 -53.15
C VAL A 477 18.53 -24.38 -54.47
N THR A 478 18.85 -25.08 -55.56
CA THR A 478 18.97 -24.53 -56.92
C THR A 478 17.63 -24.35 -57.63
N SER A 479 16.52 -24.80 -57.05
CA SER A 479 15.17 -24.60 -57.62
C SER A 479 14.74 -23.15 -57.48
N GLU A 480 14.08 -22.61 -58.51
CA GLU A 480 13.51 -21.25 -58.55
C GLU A 480 12.58 -20.96 -57.35
N LEU A 481 11.86 -21.99 -56.86
CA LEU A 481 11.02 -21.88 -55.66
C LEU A 481 11.84 -21.68 -54.38
N ALA A 482 12.99 -22.35 -54.26
CA ALA A 482 13.88 -22.23 -53.11
C ALA A 482 14.63 -20.88 -53.12
N GLN A 483 15.01 -20.40 -54.30
CA GLN A 483 15.64 -19.08 -54.48
C GLN A 483 14.69 -17.95 -54.13
N ASN A 484 13.47 -17.93 -54.69
CA ASN A 484 12.48 -16.89 -54.37
C ASN A 484 12.11 -16.83 -52.88
N LEU A 485 12.06 -17.98 -52.20
CA LEU A 485 11.79 -18.02 -50.75
C LEU A 485 12.95 -17.42 -49.96
N LYS A 486 14.19 -17.74 -50.34
CA LYS A 486 15.39 -17.20 -49.72
C LYS A 486 15.50 -15.69 -49.93
N ASP A 487 15.23 -15.21 -51.13
CA ASP A 487 15.23 -13.78 -51.47
C ASP A 487 14.16 -13.03 -50.67
N ARG A 488 12.97 -13.63 -50.51
CA ARG A 488 11.90 -13.06 -49.66
C ARG A 488 12.30 -13.02 -48.19
N GLU A 489 12.95 -14.07 -47.69
CA GLU A 489 13.42 -14.11 -46.30
C GLU A 489 14.56 -13.12 -46.05
N GLU A 490 15.48 -12.95 -47.01
CA GLU A 490 16.54 -11.94 -46.95
C GLU A 490 15.96 -10.52 -46.99
N ALA A 491 14.96 -10.26 -47.83
CA ALA A 491 14.26 -8.97 -47.86
C ALA A 491 13.54 -8.66 -46.54
N GLU A 492 12.79 -9.62 -45.98
CA GLU A 492 12.13 -9.48 -44.67
C GLU A 492 13.16 -9.26 -43.55
N ARG A 493 14.32 -9.92 -43.62
CA ARG A 493 15.41 -9.75 -42.65
C ARG A 493 16.04 -8.36 -42.73
N MET A 494 16.27 -7.84 -43.94
CA MET A 494 16.78 -6.48 -44.15
C MET A 494 15.76 -5.43 -43.67
N GLU A 495 14.48 -5.61 -43.96
CA GLU A 495 13.42 -4.72 -43.47
C GLU A 495 13.37 -4.73 -41.94
N LYS A 496 13.44 -5.91 -41.32
CA LYS A 496 13.46 -6.04 -39.86
C LYS A 496 14.70 -5.40 -39.22
N GLN A 497 15.86 -5.52 -39.85
CA GLN A 497 17.08 -4.85 -39.40
C GLN A 497 16.95 -3.33 -39.52
N HIS A 498 16.38 -2.84 -40.62
CA HIS A 498 16.13 -1.42 -40.84
C HIS A 498 15.16 -0.85 -39.81
N VAL A 499 14.04 -1.54 -39.53
CA VAL A 499 13.08 -1.15 -38.48
C VAL A 499 13.74 -1.17 -37.10
N LYS A 500 14.59 -2.16 -36.82
CA LYS A 500 15.34 -2.24 -35.56
C LYS A 500 16.27 -1.04 -35.38
N LEU A 501 17.02 -0.67 -36.42
CA LEU A 501 17.89 0.51 -36.41
C LEU A 501 17.09 1.81 -36.22
N LEU A 502 15.96 1.95 -36.91
CA LEU A 502 15.08 3.10 -36.77
C LEU A 502 14.52 3.23 -35.34
N THR A 503 14.10 2.10 -34.75
CA THR A 503 13.57 2.06 -33.38
C THR A 503 14.66 2.39 -32.36
N LEU A 504 15.88 1.87 -32.54
CA LEU A 504 17.03 2.19 -31.70
C LEU A 504 17.36 3.69 -31.75
N ASN A 505 17.37 4.29 -32.94
CA ASN A 505 17.67 5.72 -33.09
C ASN A 505 16.57 6.63 -32.52
N ILE A 506 15.30 6.21 -32.59
CA ILE A 506 14.19 6.93 -31.94
C ILE A 506 14.37 6.88 -30.42
N ASN A 507 14.69 5.71 -29.86
CA ASN A 507 14.87 5.56 -28.42
C ASN A 507 16.08 6.35 -27.90
N GLU A 508 17.21 6.32 -28.64
CA GLU A 508 18.41 7.10 -28.32
C GLU A 508 18.11 8.61 -28.29
N ARG A 509 17.38 9.12 -29.29
CA ARG A 509 16.98 10.55 -29.32
C ARG A 509 16.07 10.91 -28.14
N GLN A 510 15.15 10.02 -27.80
CA GLN A 510 14.22 10.26 -26.69
C GLN A 510 14.94 10.26 -25.34
N GLU A 511 15.91 9.38 -25.15
CA GLU A 511 16.79 9.39 -23.96
C GLU A 511 17.64 10.68 -23.89
N GLU A 512 18.14 11.20 -25.01
CA GLU A 512 18.86 12.48 -25.06
C GLU A 512 17.97 13.68 -24.71
N GLU A 513 16.72 13.70 -25.20
CA GLU A 513 15.72 14.74 -24.89
C GLU A 513 15.35 14.72 -23.40
N ASP A 514 15.07 13.54 -22.84
CA ASP A 514 14.75 13.35 -21.41
C ASP A 514 15.93 13.76 -20.52
N TYR A 515 17.17 13.44 -20.92
CA TYR A 515 18.38 13.83 -20.19
C TYR A 515 18.60 15.35 -20.21
N GLN A 516 18.34 16.00 -21.35
CA GLN A 516 18.40 17.46 -21.45
C GLN A 516 17.30 18.15 -20.64
N GLU A 517 16.07 17.61 -20.63
CA GLU A 517 14.97 18.14 -19.83
C GLU A 517 15.25 18.00 -18.32
N MET A 518 15.82 16.87 -17.89
CA MET A 518 16.25 16.65 -16.51
C MET A 518 17.32 17.68 -16.09
N LEU A 519 18.34 17.93 -16.93
CA LEU A 519 19.36 18.95 -16.66
C LEU A 519 18.77 20.36 -16.62
N ALA A 520 17.84 20.69 -17.52
CA ALA A 520 17.15 21.98 -17.54
C ALA A 520 16.25 22.18 -16.31
N SER A 521 15.66 21.10 -15.77
CA SER A 521 14.84 21.14 -14.56
C SER A 521 15.65 21.43 -13.29
N GLN A 522 16.90 20.92 -13.21
CA GLN A 522 17.81 21.19 -12.09
C GLN A 522 18.38 22.61 -12.07
N GLN A 523 18.50 23.27 -13.24
CA GLN A 523 19.10 24.60 -13.34
C GLN A 523 18.10 25.76 -13.22
N ARG A 524 16.79 25.51 -12.98
CA ARG A 524 15.83 26.60 -12.74
C ARG A 524 15.98 27.15 -11.30
N PRO A 525 16.42 28.41 -11.10
CA PRO A 525 16.38 29.03 -9.79
C PRO A 525 14.93 29.25 -9.33
N SER A 526 14.65 28.97 -8.05
CA SER A 526 13.34 29.17 -7.43
C SER A 526 13.05 30.66 -7.24
N VAL A 527 12.38 31.28 -8.21
CA VAL A 527 11.85 32.64 -8.06
C VAL A 527 10.43 32.58 -7.49
N MET A 528 10.30 32.93 -6.21
CA MET A 528 9.04 33.41 -5.64
C MET A 528 8.62 34.68 -6.40
N ASN A 529 7.49 34.65 -7.09
CA ASN A 529 6.92 35.85 -7.72
C ASN A 529 5.46 36.06 -7.29
N LEU A 530 5.31 37.00 -6.37
CA LEU A 530 4.08 37.76 -6.11
C LEU A 530 3.97 38.82 -7.22
N ASN A 531 3.16 38.57 -8.26
CA ASN A 531 2.48 39.56 -9.11
C ASN A 531 2.04 38.88 -10.41
N ARG A 532 0.79 38.40 -10.41
CA ARG A 532 0.12 37.87 -11.59
C ARG A 532 -0.58 39.04 -12.28
N ASP A 533 0.12 39.71 -13.21
CA ASP A 533 -0.49 40.42 -14.36
C ASP A 533 0.58 41.00 -15.30
N ARG A 534 1.07 40.15 -16.22
CA ARG A 534 1.49 40.52 -17.59
C ARG A 534 1.86 39.24 -18.34
N ARG A 535 0.97 38.77 -19.22
CA ARG A 535 1.27 37.67 -20.14
C ARG A 535 2.40 38.10 -21.08
N GLN A 536 3.55 37.44 -21.03
CA GLN A 536 4.55 37.52 -22.10
C GLN A 536 4.03 36.70 -23.29
N LYS A 537 3.90 37.32 -24.47
CA LYS A 537 3.56 36.63 -25.73
C LYS A 537 4.72 35.73 -26.13
N TYR A 538 4.41 34.47 -26.44
CA TYR A 538 5.37 33.46 -26.89
C TYR A 538 5.86 33.78 -28.31
N HIS A 539 7.17 33.76 -28.54
CA HIS A 539 7.77 33.99 -29.86
C HIS A 539 8.49 32.73 -30.33
N HIS A 540 8.10 32.19 -31.48
CA HIS A 540 8.64 30.93 -32.00
C HIS A 540 10.00 31.16 -32.70
N PRO A 541 11.06 30.40 -32.38
CA PRO A 541 12.43 30.66 -32.87
C PRO A 541 12.66 30.27 -34.34
N LYS A 542 11.62 29.82 -35.06
CA LYS A 542 11.66 29.50 -36.50
C LYS A 542 10.41 30.03 -37.20
N GLY A 543 10.34 31.35 -37.39
CA GLY A 543 9.70 32.02 -38.54
C GLY A 543 8.27 31.69 -38.96
N ALA A 544 7.40 31.16 -38.10
CA ALA A 544 5.97 31.05 -38.43
C ALA A 544 5.28 32.41 -38.19
N PRO A 545 4.43 32.91 -39.11
CA PRO A 545 3.79 34.23 -38.97
C PRO A 545 2.79 34.26 -37.82
N ASP A 546 2.72 35.40 -37.13
CA ASP A 546 1.87 35.61 -35.95
C ASP A 546 0.36 35.53 -36.31
N VAL A 547 -0.45 34.97 -35.41
CA VAL A 547 -1.88 34.67 -35.65
C VAL A 547 -2.70 35.94 -35.97
N ASP A 548 -2.28 37.08 -35.43
CA ASP A 548 -2.88 38.40 -35.66
C ASP A 548 -2.68 38.92 -37.12
N LEU A 549 -1.76 38.33 -37.91
CA LEU A 549 -1.62 38.59 -39.35
C LEU A 549 -2.54 37.72 -40.22
N ILE A 550 -3.03 36.59 -39.72
CA ILE A 550 -3.83 35.63 -40.51
C ILE A 550 -5.32 35.92 -40.35
N PHE A 551 -5.74 36.29 -39.14
CA PHE A 551 -7.13 36.64 -38.84
C PHE A 551 -7.16 38.07 -38.33
N GLY A 552 -7.31 39.03 -39.25
CA GLY A 552 -7.34 40.45 -38.93
C GLY A 552 -8.23 40.77 -37.72
N SER A 553 -7.78 41.72 -36.91
CA SER A 553 -8.39 42.08 -35.63
C SER A 553 -9.90 42.37 -35.76
N LYS A 554 -10.72 41.62 -35.02
CA LYS A 554 -12.07 42.06 -34.65
C LYS A 554 -12.05 42.67 -33.26
#